data_AF-A0A8X6RB87-F1
#
_entry.id   AF-A0A8X6RB87-F1
#
_cell.length_a   1.000
_cell.length_b   1.000
_cell.length_c   1.000
_cell.angle_alpha   90.00
_cell.angle_beta   90.00
_cell.angle_gamma   90.00
#
_symmetry.space_group_name_H-M   'P 1'
#
loop_
_entity.id
_entity.type
_entity.pdbx_description
1 polymer ?
#
loop_
_entity_poly.entity_id
_entity_poly.type
_entity_poly.pdbx_seq_one_letter_code
_entity_poly.pdbx_strand_id
1 'polypeptide(L)'
;MPPGKDPWCFYRRTIAKGEKPAPQTHKLNIGTLINPDYLTKIVPIYQRLASDSLLKNCITHRCLTQNSNESLHSGIWSKCSKETSAKSRYVNIAVFEAVSEYNFGTLKALKEIQKAADLDLGEKSSKNCCHT
;
A
#
# COMPACT_ATOMS: atom_id res chain seq x y z
N MET A 1 -20.46 -0.87 -2.98
CA MET A 1 -21.01 -2.23 -3.13
C MET A 1 -21.89 -2.27 -4.36
N PRO A 2 -21.83 -3.31 -5.22
CA PRO A 2 -22.42 -3.26 -6.55
C PRO A 2 -23.92 -3.01 -6.48
N PRO A 3 -24.46 -1.99 -7.17
CA PRO A 3 -25.88 -1.90 -7.45
C PRO A 3 -26.27 -3.03 -8.43
N GLY A 4 -27.43 -3.67 -8.22
CA GLY A 4 -27.87 -4.76 -9.12
C GLY A 4 -29.01 -5.60 -8.56
N LYS A 5 -29.53 -6.52 -9.38
CA LYS A 5 -30.67 -7.41 -9.08
C LYS A 5 -30.40 -8.45 -7.96
N ASP A 6 -29.15 -8.77 -7.67
CA ASP A 6 -28.75 -9.61 -6.51
C ASP A 6 -27.51 -9.04 -5.79
N PRO A 7 -27.70 -8.24 -4.73
CA PRO A 7 -26.60 -7.78 -3.90
C PRO A 7 -26.09 -8.92 -3.01
N TRP A 8 -24.78 -9.17 -2.98
CA TRP A 8 -24.20 -10.25 -2.16
C TRP A 8 -24.32 -10.04 -0.64
N CYS A 9 -24.31 -8.79 -0.17
CA CYS A 9 -24.43 -8.45 1.25
C CYS A 9 -25.90 -8.29 1.65
N PHE A 10 -26.25 -8.96 2.75
CA PHE A 10 -27.60 -9.07 3.29
C PHE A 10 -28.29 -7.72 3.43
N TYR A 11 -27.57 -6.69 3.91
CA TYR A 11 -28.12 -5.36 4.16
C TYR A 11 -28.61 -4.69 2.87
N ARG A 12 -27.84 -4.77 1.78
CA ARG A 12 -28.30 -4.22 0.50
C ARG A 12 -29.35 -5.10 -0.16
N ARG A 13 -29.31 -6.41 0.08
CA ARG A 13 -30.34 -7.33 -0.41
C ARG A 13 -31.70 -7.05 0.23
N THR A 14 -31.77 -6.82 1.55
CA THR A 14 -33.03 -6.46 2.23
C THR A 14 -33.58 -5.13 1.72
N ILE A 15 -32.71 -4.13 1.54
CA ILE A 15 -33.11 -2.83 0.95
C ILE A 15 -33.63 -3.01 -0.48
N ALA A 16 -32.97 -3.83 -1.30
CA ALA A 16 -33.39 -4.10 -2.68
C ALA A 16 -34.74 -4.84 -2.76
N LYS A 17 -35.09 -5.61 -1.73
CA LYS A 17 -36.39 -6.27 -1.59
C LYS A 17 -37.49 -5.35 -1.04
N GLY A 18 -37.16 -4.10 -0.67
CA GLY A 18 -38.10 -3.17 -0.04
C GLY A 18 -38.34 -3.45 1.45
N GLU A 19 -37.53 -4.31 2.06
CA GLU A 19 -37.64 -4.68 3.48
C GLU A 19 -36.76 -3.76 4.34
N LYS A 20 -37.23 -3.41 5.54
CA LYS A 20 -36.41 -2.69 6.52
C LYS A 20 -35.38 -3.65 7.12
N PRO A 21 -34.07 -3.34 7.07
CA PRO A 21 -33.05 -4.13 7.74
C PRO A 21 -33.35 -4.17 9.24
N ALA A 22 -33.47 -5.36 9.82
CA ALA A 22 -33.69 -5.48 11.26
C ALA A 22 -32.48 -4.90 12.05
N PRO A 23 -32.71 -4.28 13.21
CA PRO A 23 -31.61 -3.86 14.08
C PRO A 23 -30.80 -5.10 14.53
N GLN A 24 -29.48 -4.96 14.59
CA GLN A 24 -28.52 -6.02 15.00
C GLN A 24 -28.32 -7.22 14.04
N THR A 25 -28.76 -7.12 12.78
CA THR A 25 -28.59 -8.19 11.77
C THR A 25 -27.14 -8.62 11.52
N HIS A 26 -26.14 -7.77 11.76
CA HIS A 26 -24.77 -8.14 11.40
C HIS A 26 -24.21 -9.27 12.28
N LYS A 27 -24.41 -9.23 13.60
CA LYS A 27 -23.96 -10.31 14.51
C LYS A 27 -24.62 -11.65 14.21
N LEU A 28 -25.89 -11.64 13.85
CA LEU A 28 -26.66 -12.84 13.52
C LEU A 28 -26.29 -13.40 12.13
N ASN A 29 -25.95 -12.52 11.17
CA ASN A 29 -25.69 -12.88 9.77
C ASN A 29 -24.19 -12.99 9.42
N ILE A 30 -23.28 -12.87 10.40
CA ILE A 30 -21.84 -13.07 10.17
C ILE A 30 -21.53 -14.47 9.64
N GLY A 31 -22.33 -15.48 10.02
CA GLY A 31 -22.21 -16.86 9.53
C GLY A 31 -22.93 -17.13 8.21
N THR A 32 -23.59 -16.13 7.60
CA THR A 32 -24.29 -16.34 6.32
C THR A 32 -23.28 -16.64 5.21
N LEU A 33 -23.42 -17.80 4.58
CA LEU A 33 -22.57 -18.20 3.47
C LEU A 33 -22.70 -17.21 2.31
N ILE A 34 -21.55 -16.83 1.76
CA ILE A 34 -21.47 -16.01 0.55
C ILE A 34 -21.97 -16.87 -0.62
N ASN A 35 -22.77 -16.29 -1.51
CA ASN A 35 -23.24 -16.99 -2.71
C ASN A 35 -22.02 -17.51 -3.51
N PRO A 36 -22.00 -18.80 -3.91
CA PRO A 36 -20.90 -19.43 -4.65
C PRO A 36 -20.40 -18.63 -5.86
N ASP A 37 -21.30 -17.97 -6.60
CA ASP A 37 -20.98 -17.18 -7.79
C ASP A 37 -20.12 -15.94 -7.48
N TYR A 38 -20.25 -15.42 -6.25
CA TYR A 38 -19.42 -14.32 -5.76
C TYR A 38 -18.19 -14.85 -5.05
N LEU A 39 -18.29 -15.98 -4.36
CA LEU A 39 -17.16 -16.61 -3.67
C LEU A 39 -16.04 -16.95 -4.66
N THR A 40 -16.38 -17.51 -5.82
CA THR A 40 -15.42 -17.81 -6.90
C THR A 40 -14.67 -16.58 -7.41
N LYS A 41 -15.27 -15.38 -7.29
CA LYS A 41 -14.65 -14.11 -7.66
C LYS A 41 -13.82 -13.50 -6.52
N ILE A 42 -14.21 -13.75 -5.26
CA ILE A 42 -13.57 -13.19 -4.06
C ILE A 42 -12.31 -14.00 -3.68
N VAL A 43 -12.38 -15.34 -3.76
CA VAL A 43 -11.28 -16.23 -3.35
C VAL A 43 -9.95 -15.90 -4.03
N PRO A 44 -9.88 -15.69 -5.37
CA PRO A 44 -8.62 -15.34 -6.02
C PRO A 44 -8.02 -14.02 -5.52
N ILE A 45 -8.86 -13.06 -5.13
CA ILE A 45 -8.41 -11.77 -4.57
C ILE A 45 -7.78 -12.00 -3.21
N TYR A 46 -8.44 -12.77 -2.33
CA TYR A 46 -7.90 -13.11 -1.02
C TYR A 46 -6.62 -13.92 -1.12
N GLN A 47 -6.55 -14.91 -2.02
CA GLN A 47 -5.34 -15.69 -2.26
C GLN A 47 -4.18 -14.80 -2.74
N ARG A 48 -4.44 -13.86 -3.64
CA ARG A 48 -3.42 -12.89 -4.09
C ARG A 48 -2.96 -11.99 -2.94
N LEU A 49 -3.89 -11.52 -2.11
CA LEU A 49 -3.57 -10.70 -0.93
C LEU A 49 -2.82 -11.48 0.16
N ALA A 50 -3.05 -12.79 0.24
CA ALA A 50 -2.36 -13.70 1.16
C ALA A 50 -1.10 -14.32 0.55
N SER A 51 -0.63 -13.84 -0.61
CA SER A 51 0.58 -14.38 -1.23
C SER A 51 1.82 -14.02 -0.42
N ASP A 52 2.72 -14.98 -0.26
CA ASP A 52 3.97 -14.78 0.49
C ASP A 52 4.81 -13.63 -0.07
N SER A 53 4.77 -13.39 -1.38
CA SER A 53 5.47 -12.28 -2.01
C SER A 53 4.92 -10.92 -1.56
N LEU A 54 3.59 -10.78 -1.44
CA LEU A 54 2.97 -9.56 -0.95
C LEU A 54 3.18 -9.40 0.56
N LEU A 55 3.00 -10.48 1.33
CA LEU A 55 3.16 -10.45 2.79
C LEU A 55 4.60 -10.17 3.21
N LYS A 56 5.61 -10.71 2.50
CA LYS A 56 7.02 -10.36 2.73
C LYS A 56 7.26 -8.86 2.61
N ASN A 57 6.69 -8.22 1.59
CA ASN A 57 6.79 -6.77 1.41
C ASN A 57 6.11 -5.98 2.55
N CYS A 58 5.02 -6.50 3.14
CA CYS A 58 4.37 -5.89 4.30
C CYS A 58 5.18 -6.03 5.59
N ILE A 59 5.96 -7.10 5.73
CA ILE A 59 6.79 -7.36 6.93
C ILE A 59 8.11 -6.56 6.85
N THR A 60 8.69 -6.42 5.66
CA THR A 60 9.82 -5.52 5.43
C THR A 60 9.33 -4.08 5.57
N HIS A 61 9.92 -3.32 6.51
CA HIS A 61 9.48 -2.05 7.10
C HIS A 61 9.04 -0.87 6.19
N ARG A 62 8.90 -1.03 4.87
CA ARG A 62 8.56 0.02 3.91
C ARG A 62 7.09 0.09 3.49
N CYS A 63 6.28 -0.94 3.73
CA CYS A 63 4.84 -0.94 3.40
C CYS A 63 3.97 -0.86 4.66
N LEU A 64 4.15 0.18 5.47
CA LEU A 64 3.36 0.39 6.71
C LEU A 64 1.99 1.05 6.45
N THR A 65 1.83 1.72 5.31
CA THR A 65 0.65 2.53 4.99
C THR A 65 0.20 2.29 3.55
N GLN A 66 -1.11 2.11 3.36
CA GLN A 66 -1.74 2.01 2.04
C GLN A 66 -1.99 3.39 1.40
N ASN A 67 -1.74 4.48 2.14
CA ASN A 67 -1.91 5.84 1.68
C ASN A 67 -0.62 6.35 1.02
N SER A 68 -0.68 6.63 -0.29
CA SER A 68 0.44 7.16 -1.06
C SER A 68 1.07 8.42 -0.44
N ASN A 69 0.25 9.30 0.14
CA ASN A 69 0.75 10.54 0.74
C ASN A 69 1.54 10.27 2.02
N GLU A 70 1.05 9.36 2.88
CA GLU A 70 1.77 8.95 4.09
C GLU A 70 3.05 8.19 3.77
N SER A 71 3.02 7.34 2.73
CA SER A 71 4.20 6.61 2.27
C SER A 71 5.29 7.57 1.78
N LEU A 72 4.94 8.56 0.95
CA LEU A 72 5.88 9.57 0.49
C LEU A 72 6.40 10.44 1.65
N HIS A 73 5.52 10.89 2.54
CA HIS A 73 5.91 11.67 3.71
C HIS A 73 6.86 10.90 4.62
N SER A 74 6.59 9.61 4.87
CA SER A 74 7.47 8.73 5.65
C SER A 74 8.85 8.62 5.00
N GLY A 75 8.92 8.49 3.68
CA GLY A 75 10.17 8.51 2.92
C GLY A 75 10.96 9.81 3.10
N ILE A 76 10.32 10.97 2.95
CA ILE A 76 10.95 12.29 3.15
C ILE A 76 11.49 12.41 4.59
N TRP A 77 10.69 12.08 5.59
CA TRP A 77 11.08 12.22 7.00
C TRP A 77 12.14 11.22 7.44
N SER A 78 12.25 10.06 6.78
CA SER A 78 13.33 9.11 7.02
C SER A 78 14.71 9.66 6.60
N LYS A 79 14.76 10.56 5.60
CA LYS A 79 15.99 11.18 5.08
C LYS A 79 16.31 12.50 5.78
N CYS A 80 15.28 13.25 6.18
CA CYS A 80 15.40 14.49 6.92
C CYS A 80 14.43 14.47 8.10
N SER A 81 14.93 14.33 9.33
CA SER A 81 14.06 14.30 10.51
C SER A 81 13.26 15.60 10.64
N LYS A 82 11.96 15.45 10.92
CA LYS A 82 11.05 16.56 11.18
C LYS A 82 11.36 17.28 12.50
N GLU A 83 11.97 16.57 13.44
CA GLU A 83 12.28 17.06 14.79
C GLU A 83 13.58 17.87 14.83
N THR A 84 14.35 17.90 13.74
CA THR A 84 15.64 18.57 13.66
C THR A 84 15.62 19.72 12.66
N SER A 85 16.18 20.87 13.03
CA SER A 85 16.36 22.00 12.11
C SER A 85 17.40 21.67 11.03
N ALA A 86 16.99 21.69 9.77
CA ALA A 86 17.87 21.50 8.62
C ALA A 86 17.86 22.74 7.70
N LYS A 87 18.96 22.98 6.99
CA LYS A 87 19.04 24.04 5.98
C LYS A 87 18.06 23.72 4.83
N SER A 88 17.41 24.74 4.27
CA SER A 88 16.45 24.56 3.15
C SER A 88 17.02 23.71 2.00
N ARG A 89 18.30 23.90 1.64
CA ARG A 89 18.97 23.10 0.62
C ARG A 89 19.00 21.60 0.96
N TYR A 90 19.22 21.25 2.22
CA TYR A 90 19.24 19.85 2.67
C TYR A 90 17.85 19.23 2.58
N VAL A 91 16.82 19.96 3.03
CA VAL A 91 15.42 19.52 2.92
C VAL A 91 15.04 19.26 1.46
N ASN A 92 15.41 20.17 0.55
CA ASN A 92 15.14 19.99 -0.88
C ASN A 92 15.80 18.73 -1.44
N ILE A 93 17.07 18.48 -1.10
CA ILE A 93 17.77 17.26 -1.55
C ILE A 93 17.07 16.00 -1.03
N ALA A 94 16.70 15.97 0.25
CA ALA A 94 15.98 14.85 0.85
C ALA A 94 14.62 14.60 0.18
N VAL A 95 13.90 15.67 -0.18
CA VAL A 95 12.63 15.58 -0.92
C VAL A 95 12.85 15.03 -2.32
N PHE A 96 13.81 15.55 -3.08
CA PHE A 96 14.10 15.06 -4.43
C PHE A 96 14.51 13.59 -4.43
N GLU A 97 15.33 13.19 -3.47
CA GLU A 97 15.76 11.80 -3.31
C GLU A 97 14.57 10.90 -2.95
N ALA A 98 13.77 11.27 -1.95
CA ALA A 98 12.58 10.49 -1.55
C ALA A 98 11.54 10.36 -2.68
N VAL A 99 11.28 11.43 -3.43
CA VAL A 99 10.38 11.41 -4.58
C VAL A 99 10.93 10.52 -5.70
N SER A 100 12.24 10.56 -5.95
CA SER A 100 12.88 9.72 -6.97
C SER A 100 12.78 8.24 -6.58
N GLU A 101 13.08 7.89 -5.33
CA GLU A 101 12.95 6.53 -4.82
C GLU A 101 11.51 6.03 -4.86
N TYR A 102 10.54 6.89 -4.49
CA TYR A 102 9.12 6.56 -4.50
C TYR A 102 8.61 6.22 -5.91
N ASN A 103 9.03 6.98 -6.93
CA ASN A 103 8.53 6.80 -8.29
C ASN A 103 9.30 5.75 -9.10
N PHE A 104 10.62 5.64 -8.91
CA PHE A 104 11.48 4.81 -9.74
C PHE A 104 12.04 3.57 -9.03
N GLY A 105 11.86 3.48 -7.70
CA GLY A 105 12.51 2.50 -6.85
C GLY A 105 13.95 2.91 -6.51
N THR A 106 14.43 2.48 -5.34
CA THR A 106 15.69 2.94 -4.75
C THR A 106 16.91 2.70 -5.64
N LEU A 107 17.05 1.50 -6.24
CA LEU A 107 18.19 1.18 -7.11
C LEU A 107 18.24 2.10 -8.34
N LYS A 108 17.11 2.31 -8.99
CA LYS A 108 17.05 3.11 -10.22
C LYS A 108 17.26 4.59 -9.91
N ALA A 109 16.61 5.10 -8.87
CA ALA A 109 16.80 6.47 -8.40
C ALA A 109 18.28 6.76 -8.07
N LEU A 110 18.93 5.86 -7.31
CA LEU A 110 20.34 6.02 -6.93
C LEU A 110 21.25 6.06 -8.16
N LYS A 111 21.04 5.17 -9.14
CA LYS A 111 21.83 5.14 -10.38
C LYS A 111 21.73 6.45 -11.17
N GLU A 112 20.53 6.99 -11.32
CA GLU A 112 20.33 8.24 -12.05
C GLU A 112 20.91 9.44 -11.29
N ILE A 113 20.77 9.50 -9.96
CA ILE A 113 21.35 10.56 -9.13
C ILE A 113 22.89 10.52 -9.20
N GLN A 114 23.49 9.35 -9.10
CA GLN A 114 24.95 9.18 -9.19
C GLN A 114 25.48 9.53 -10.58
N LYS A 115 24.79 9.10 -11.63
CA LYS A 115 25.11 9.48 -13.01
C LYS A 115 25.03 11.00 -13.22
N ALA A 116 24.01 11.66 -12.66
CA ALA A 116 23.88 13.11 -12.72
C ALA A 116 24.94 13.85 -11.90
N ALA A 117 25.51 13.19 -10.88
CA ALA A 117 26.57 13.70 -10.03
C ALA A 117 27.99 13.30 -10.49
N ASP A 118 28.12 12.56 -11.60
CA ASP A 118 29.36 12.01 -12.15
C ASP A 118 30.12 11.12 -11.13
N LEU A 119 29.38 10.23 -10.47
CA LEU A 119 29.87 9.29 -9.46
C LEU A 119 29.62 7.82 -9.85
N ASP A 120 30.58 6.94 -9.56
CA ASP A 120 30.45 5.50 -9.80
C ASP A 120 29.72 4.76 -8.65
N LEU A 121 28.99 3.69 -9.01
CA LEU A 121 28.30 2.81 -8.06
C LEU A 121 29.30 1.99 -7.23
N GLY A 122 29.43 2.28 -5.94
CA GLY A 122 30.15 1.41 -5.02
C GLY A 122 29.43 0.07 -4.78
N GLU A 123 30.18 -1.04 -4.71
CA GLU A 123 29.65 -2.41 -4.50
C GLU A 123 28.75 -2.57 -3.27
N LYS A 124 28.90 -1.72 -2.26
CA LYS A 124 28.10 -1.73 -1.01
C LYS A 124 26.68 -1.18 -1.22
N SER A 125 26.46 -0.23 -2.13
CA SER A 125 25.14 0.34 -2.38
C SER A 125 24.19 -0.64 -3.07
N SER A 126 24.71 -1.53 -3.92
CA SER A 126 23.91 -2.56 -4.59
C SER A 126 23.41 -3.65 -3.64
N LYS A 127 24.16 -3.95 -2.57
CA LYS A 127 23.83 -5.02 -1.61
C LYS A 127 22.76 -4.60 -0.59
N ASN A 128 22.79 -3.34 -0.14
CA ASN A 128 21.81 -2.78 0.81
C ASN A 128 20.42 -2.54 0.17
N CYS A 129 20.37 -2.38 -1.15
CA CYS A 129 19.13 -2.10 -1.87
C CYS A 129 18.25 -3.34 -2.12
N CYS A 130 18.81 -4.55 -1.96
CA CYS A 130 18.11 -5.82 -2.15
C CYS A 130 17.83 -6.57 -0.83
N HIS A 131 18.29 -6.08 0.32
CA HIS A 131 18.10 -6.69 1.64
C HIS A 131 17.51 -5.71 2.66
N THR A 132 16.58 -4.84 2.23
CA THR A 132 15.72 -4.07 3.14
C THR A 132 14.34 -3.88 2.55
#